data_AF-A0A679JC43-F1
#
_entry.id   AF-A0A679JC43-F1
#
_cell.length_a   1.000
_cell.length_b   1.000
_cell.length_c   1.000
_cell.angle_alpha   90.00
_cell.angle_beta   90.00
_cell.angle_gamma   90.00
#
_symmetry.space_group_name_H-M   'P 1'
#
loop_
_entity.id
_entity.type
_entity.pdbx_description
1 polymer ?
#
loop_
_entity_poly.entity_id
_entity_poly.type
_entity_poly.pdbx_seq_one_letter_code
_entity_poly.pdbx_strand_id
1 'polypeptide(L)'
;MKFVSTSVSFSQIIAISSFAMLAAGGAKAESYDGVQSAVSAKSRAEVNAEAMRTASAPNQNVVRGSRGPETVAVSMERERVVAEAVRAAAAPDQNVSSGSRVNSKVISTMQNPVDARASAANAKSSRL
;
A
#
# COMPACT_ATOMS: atom_id res chain seq x y z
N MET A 1 56.63 21.08 74.23
CA MET A 1 56.02 20.18 73.22
C MET A 1 56.98 20.07 72.05
N LYS A 2 57.52 18.88 71.77
CA LYS A 2 58.43 18.64 70.64
C LYS A 2 57.56 18.26 69.43
N PHE A 3 57.44 19.15 68.45
CA PHE A 3 56.80 18.84 67.17
C PHE A 3 57.77 18.01 66.34
N VAL A 4 57.42 16.74 66.11
CA VAL A 4 58.13 15.89 65.14
C VAL A 4 57.68 16.33 63.76
N SER A 5 58.55 17.01 63.01
CA SER A 5 58.33 17.27 61.58
C SER A 5 58.58 15.97 60.82
N THR A 6 57.52 15.23 60.50
CA THR A 6 57.59 14.13 59.55
C THR A 6 57.81 14.72 58.17
N SER A 7 59.03 14.60 57.62
CA SER A 7 59.32 14.99 56.24
C SER A 7 58.70 13.97 55.28
N VAL A 8 57.73 14.40 54.48
CA VAL A 8 57.15 13.57 53.42
C VAL A 8 58.18 13.42 52.30
N SER A 9 58.48 12.18 51.91
CA SER A 9 59.43 11.90 50.82
C SER A 9 58.80 12.16 49.44
N PHE A 10 59.61 12.50 48.46
CA PHE A 10 59.15 12.72 47.07
C PHE A 10 58.41 11.50 46.50
N SER A 11 58.83 10.28 46.84
CA SER A 11 58.15 9.05 46.45
C SER A 11 56.75 8.92 47.07
N GLN A 12 56.55 9.36 48.31
CA GLN A 12 55.21 9.44 48.90
C GLN A 12 54.35 10.48 48.20
N ILE A 13 54.91 11.62 47.79
CA ILE A 13 54.19 12.63 47.01
C ILE A 13 53.71 12.02 45.69
N ILE A 14 54.59 11.30 44.97
CA ILE A 14 54.22 10.64 43.71
C ILE A 14 53.16 9.56 43.94
N ALA A 15 53.31 8.72 44.97
CA ALA A 15 52.36 7.64 45.25
C ALA A 15 50.97 8.20 45.61
N ILE A 16 50.92 9.26 46.42
CA ILE A 16 49.67 9.93 46.79
C ILE A 16 49.06 10.62 45.57
N SER A 17 49.86 11.29 44.74
CA SER A 17 49.35 11.99 43.55
C SER A 17 48.84 11.02 42.48
N SER A 18 49.52 9.90 42.27
CA SER A 18 49.09 8.86 41.33
C SER A 18 47.84 8.13 41.82
N PHE A 19 47.73 7.86 43.13
CA PHE A 19 46.52 7.32 43.72
C PHE A 19 45.33 8.30 43.63
N ALA A 20 45.58 9.60 43.87
CA ALA A 20 44.57 10.65 43.69
C ALA A 20 44.10 10.77 42.22
N MET A 21 45.02 10.64 41.25
CA MET A 21 44.67 10.62 39.83
C MET A 21 43.88 9.37 39.43
N LEU A 22 44.23 8.19 39.96
CA LEU A 22 43.50 6.95 39.69
C LEU A 22 42.08 6.98 40.26
N ALA A 23 41.91 7.56 41.46
CA ALA A 23 40.61 7.77 42.07
C ALA A 23 39.71 8.72 41.25
N ALA A 24 40.29 9.68 40.53
CA ALA A 24 39.54 10.58 39.64
C ALA A 24 39.04 9.90 38.35
N GLY A 25 39.53 8.70 38.01
CA GLY A 25 39.18 7.98 36.77
C GLY A 25 38.00 6.99 36.89
N GLY A 26 37.52 6.71 38.11
CA GLY A 26 36.59 5.60 38.36
C GLY A 26 35.10 5.85 38.08
N ALA A 27 34.69 7.09 37.83
CA ALA A 27 33.30 7.45 37.60
C ALA A 27 33.04 7.78 36.13
N LYS A 28 33.29 6.83 35.22
CA LYS A 28 32.64 6.85 33.91
C LYS A 28 31.23 6.30 34.10
N ALA A 29 30.31 7.12 34.61
CA ALA A 29 28.91 6.84 34.41
C ALA A 29 28.69 6.82 32.89
N GLU A 30 28.17 5.72 32.35
CA GLU A 30 27.64 5.74 31.00
C GLU A 30 26.66 6.91 30.93
N SER A 31 26.92 7.87 30.05
CA SER A 31 25.99 8.99 29.88
C SER A 31 24.68 8.41 29.37
N TYR A 32 23.70 8.36 30.27
CA TYR A 32 22.35 8.03 29.90
C TYR A 32 21.83 9.17 29.01
N ASP A 33 21.83 8.95 27.70
CA ASP A 33 21.44 9.93 26.67
C ASP A 33 19.93 10.27 26.68
N GLY A 34 19.22 9.88 27.74
CA GLY A 34 17.79 10.03 27.88
C GLY A 34 17.01 9.13 26.92
N VAL A 35 15.68 9.31 26.93
CA VAL A 35 14.81 8.78 25.88
C VAL A 35 15.03 9.63 24.64
N GLN A 36 15.50 9.02 23.56
CA GLN A 36 15.59 9.69 22.25
C GLN A 36 14.24 10.32 21.91
N SER A 37 14.21 11.64 21.72
CA SER A 37 12.97 12.32 21.37
C SER A 37 12.42 11.73 20.09
N ALA A 38 11.15 11.31 20.12
CA ALA A 38 10.48 10.83 18.93
C ALA A 38 10.47 11.94 17.89
N VAL A 39 11.34 11.84 16.90
CA VAL A 39 11.37 12.75 15.76
C VAL A 39 10.15 12.39 14.91
N SER A 40 9.03 13.04 15.21
CA SER A 40 7.83 12.82 14.40
C SER A 40 8.04 13.49 13.05
N ALA A 41 7.88 12.73 11.97
CA ALA A 41 7.98 13.24 10.60
C ALA A 41 6.93 14.34 10.30
N LYS A 42 5.90 14.47 11.15
CA LYS A 42 4.85 15.48 11.06
C LYS A 42 4.67 16.19 12.40
N SER A 43 4.53 17.50 12.35
CA SER A 43 4.08 18.30 13.48
C SER A 43 2.65 17.91 13.89
N ARG A 44 2.28 18.20 15.14
CA ARG A 44 0.89 18.01 15.62
C ARG A 44 -0.14 18.75 14.76
N ALA A 45 0.23 19.92 14.24
CA ALA A 45 -0.62 20.71 13.35
C ALA A 45 -0.89 19.99 12.03
N GLU A 46 0.13 19.37 11.42
CA GLU A 46 0.00 18.60 10.19
C GLU A 46 -0.84 17.34 10.39
N VAL A 47 -0.64 16.63 11.51
CA VAL A 47 -1.48 15.48 11.89
C VAL A 47 -2.94 15.92 12.07
N ASN A 48 -3.18 17.04 12.74
CA ASN A 48 -4.54 17.56 12.92
C ASN A 48 -5.19 17.96 11.58
N ALA A 49 -4.45 18.63 10.70
CA ALA A 49 -4.94 19.01 9.39
C ALA A 49 -5.31 17.78 8.53
N GLU A 50 -4.51 16.73 8.59
CA GLU A 50 -4.78 15.47 7.89
C GLU A 50 -5.95 14.69 8.49
N ALA A 51 -6.07 14.69 9.82
CA ALA A 51 -7.20 14.09 10.53
C ALA A 51 -8.51 14.79 10.15
N MET A 52 -8.54 16.12 10.13
CA MET A 52 -9.71 16.90 9.72
C MET A 52 -10.10 16.61 8.27
N ARG A 53 -9.11 16.58 7.35
CA ARG A 53 -9.35 16.25 5.95
C ARG A 53 -9.96 14.86 5.79
N THR A 54 -9.41 13.88 6.50
CA THR A 54 -9.89 12.49 6.47
C THR A 54 -11.28 12.36 7.09
N ALA A 55 -11.55 13.06 8.20
CA ALA A 55 -12.86 13.08 8.83
C ALA A 55 -13.93 13.74 7.95
N SER A 56 -13.55 14.75 7.17
CA SER A 56 -14.44 15.41 6.20
C SER A 56 -14.64 14.63 4.89
N ALA A 57 -13.92 13.51 4.70
CA ALA A 57 -13.99 12.76 3.46
C ALA A 57 -15.38 12.12 3.30
N PRO A 58 -15.97 12.18 2.09
CA PRO A 58 -17.23 11.50 1.82
C PRO A 58 -17.12 10.00 2.07
N ASN A 59 -18.18 9.42 2.61
CA ASN A 59 -18.29 7.97 2.82
C ASN A 59 -17.18 7.37 3.71
N GLN A 60 -16.63 8.16 4.63
CA GLN A 60 -15.72 7.70 5.67
C GLN A 60 -16.49 6.80 6.65
N ASN A 61 -15.94 5.62 6.93
CA ASN A 61 -16.49 4.63 7.87
C ASN A 61 -17.92 4.11 7.59
N VAL A 62 -18.42 4.22 6.35
CA VAL A 62 -19.71 3.63 5.96
C VAL A 62 -19.51 2.42 5.03
N VAL A 63 -20.30 1.36 5.27
CA VAL A 63 -20.34 0.17 4.41
C VAL A 63 -20.90 0.51 3.04
N ARG A 64 -20.54 -0.27 2.02
CA ARG A 64 -20.95 -0.04 0.62
C ARG A 64 -22.47 0.22 0.49
N GLY A 65 -23.29 -0.57 1.17
CA GLY A 65 -24.76 -0.45 1.11
C GLY A 65 -25.34 0.84 1.71
N SER A 66 -24.57 1.58 2.51
CA SER A 66 -24.99 2.85 3.13
C SER A 66 -24.62 4.09 2.30
N ARG A 67 -23.92 3.91 1.17
CA ARG A 67 -23.39 4.99 0.33
C ARG A 67 -24.39 5.51 -0.73
N GLY A 68 -25.64 5.05 -0.69
CA GLY A 68 -26.61 5.29 -1.75
C GLY A 68 -26.32 4.47 -3.01
N PRO A 69 -27.11 4.65 -4.10
CA PRO A 69 -26.89 3.95 -5.36
C PRO A 69 -25.52 4.28 -5.94
N GLU A 70 -24.69 3.28 -6.17
CA GLU A 70 -23.43 3.47 -6.91
C GLU A 70 -23.75 3.87 -8.34
N THR A 71 -23.12 4.94 -8.83
CA THR A 71 -23.22 5.33 -10.23
C THR A 71 -22.49 4.31 -11.10
N VAL A 72 -23.24 3.49 -11.83
CA VAL A 72 -22.67 2.64 -12.88
C VAL A 72 -22.31 3.56 -14.05
N ALA A 73 -21.03 3.88 -14.19
CA ALA A 73 -20.52 4.91 -15.10
C ALA A 73 -20.73 4.61 -16.60
N VAL A 74 -21.23 3.43 -16.96
CA VAL A 74 -21.45 3.03 -18.36
C VAL A 74 -22.79 2.32 -18.49
N SER A 75 -23.82 3.05 -18.91
CA SER A 75 -25.05 2.46 -19.42
C SER A 75 -24.87 2.18 -20.91
N MET A 76 -24.73 0.92 -21.29
CA MET A 76 -24.86 0.52 -22.69
C MET A 76 -26.35 0.46 -23.06
N GLU A 77 -26.68 0.85 -24.29
CA GLU A 77 -28.04 0.73 -24.83
C GLU A 77 -28.54 -0.72 -24.75
N ARG A 78 -29.77 -0.92 -24.28
CA ARG A 78 -30.37 -2.26 -24.10
C ARG A 78 -30.32 -3.07 -25.40
N GLU A 79 -30.58 -2.45 -26.54
CA GLU A 79 -30.58 -3.11 -27.84
C GLU A 79 -29.21 -3.68 -28.19
N ARG A 80 -28.12 -2.95 -27.90
CA ARG A 80 -26.76 -3.45 -28.09
C ARG A 80 -26.45 -4.65 -27.20
N VAL A 81 -26.86 -4.59 -25.93
CA VAL A 81 -26.68 -5.71 -24.99
C VAL A 81 -27.41 -6.96 -25.48
N VAL A 82 -28.66 -6.80 -25.93
CA VAL A 82 -29.46 -7.91 -26.47
C VAL A 82 -28.81 -8.47 -27.74
N ALA A 83 -28.39 -7.61 -28.66
CA ALA A 83 -27.73 -8.05 -29.90
C ALA A 83 -26.43 -8.82 -29.61
N GLU A 84 -25.61 -8.34 -28.68
CA GLU A 84 -24.39 -9.03 -28.27
C GLU A 84 -24.68 -10.37 -27.60
N ALA A 85 -25.67 -10.43 -26.71
CA ALA A 85 -26.08 -11.65 -26.04
C ALA A 85 -26.57 -12.71 -27.04
N VAL A 86 -27.39 -12.30 -28.02
CA VAL A 86 -27.86 -13.20 -29.09
C VAL A 86 -26.70 -13.70 -29.94
N ARG A 87 -25.77 -12.82 -30.32
CA ARG A 87 -24.57 -13.18 -31.09
C ARG A 87 -23.67 -14.16 -30.31
N ALA A 88 -23.47 -13.93 -29.02
CA ALA A 88 -22.71 -14.83 -28.15
C ALA A 88 -23.40 -16.19 -28.02
N ALA A 89 -24.70 -16.23 -27.72
CA ALA A 89 -25.47 -17.47 -27.58
C ALA A 89 -25.55 -18.29 -28.88
N ALA A 90 -25.39 -17.65 -30.03
CA ALA A 90 -25.37 -18.31 -31.32
C ALA A 90 -23.95 -18.74 -31.77
N ALA A 91 -22.92 -18.53 -30.95
CA ALA A 91 -21.56 -18.85 -31.35
C ALA A 91 -21.40 -20.37 -31.63
N PRO A 92 -20.63 -20.77 -32.66
CA PRO A 92 -20.46 -22.18 -33.03
C PRO A 92 -19.86 -23.06 -31.93
N ASP A 93 -19.16 -22.43 -30.98
CA ASP A 93 -18.33 -23.03 -29.95
C ASP A 93 -18.93 -22.89 -28.54
N GLN A 94 -20.24 -22.60 -28.43
CA GLN A 94 -20.94 -22.48 -27.14
C GLN A 94 -20.81 -23.71 -26.23
N ASN A 95 -20.65 -24.90 -26.81
CA ASN A 95 -20.55 -26.16 -26.08
C ASN A 95 -19.10 -26.60 -25.81
N VAL A 96 -18.12 -25.75 -26.13
CA VAL A 96 -16.70 -26.06 -25.95
C VAL A 96 -16.21 -25.39 -24.66
N SER A 97 -15.76 -26.20 -23.71
CA SER A 97 -15.15 -25.66 -22.48
C SER A 97 -13.77 -25.06 -22.76
N SER A 98 -13.38 -24.04 -22.00
CA SER A 98 -12.08 -23.39 -22.13
C SER A 98 -10.91 -24.36 -21.97
N GLY A 99 -11.04 -25.35 -21.08
CA GLY A 99 -10.04 -26.40 -20.85
C GLY A 99 -9.79 -27.30 -22.06
N SER A 100 -10.69 -27.32 -23.04
CA SER A 100 -10.52 -28.08 -24.28
C SER A 100 -9.50 -27.46 -25.25
N ARG A 101 -8.95 -26.26 -24.96
CA ARG A 101 -8.15 -25.48 -25.92
C ARG A 101 -6.86 -24.92 -25.33
N VAL A 102 -5.89 -24.69 -26.22
CA VAL A 102 -4.59 -24.09 -25.88
C VAL A 102 -4.81 -22.72 -25.25
N ASN A 103 -4.11 -22.42 -24.15
CA ASN A 103 -4.22 -21.18 -23.37
C ASN A 103 -5.64 -20.89 -22.84
N SER A 104 -6.47 -21.91 -22.66
CA SER A 104 -7.84 -21.77 -22.15
C SER A 104 -8.73 -20.81 -22.96
N LYS A 105 -8.40 -20.61 -24.25
CA LYS A 105 -9.08 -19.65 -25.10
C LYS A 105 -9.80 -20.34 -26.26
N VAL A 106 -11.09 -20.06 -26.36
CA VAL A 106 -11.90 -20.49 -27.50
C VAL A 106 -11.74 -19.51 -28.66
N ILE A 107 -11.09 -19.96 -29.72
CA ILE A 107 -10.91 -19.20 -30.97
C ILE A 107 -11.73 -19.93 -32.03
N SER A 108 -12.90 -19.40 -32.34
CA SER A 108 -13.74 -19.99 -33.38
C SER A 108 -13.05 -19.89 -34.74
N THR A 109 -13.05 -20.98 -35.49
CA THR A 109 -12.62 -21.03 -36.90
C THR A 109 -13.82 -20.96 -37.86
N MET A 110 -15.04 -20.83 -37.32
CA MET A 110 -16.30 -20.85 -38.07
C MET A 110 -17.00 -19.50 -37.98
N GLN A 111 -17.67 -19.11 -39.07
CA GLN A 111 -18.48 -17.89 -39.12
C GLN A 111 -19.64 -17.98 -38.10
N ASN A 112 -19.90 -16.90 -37.35
CA ASN A 112 -21.08 -16.85 -36.49
C ASN A 112 -22.36 -16.82 -37.35
N PRO A 113 -23.37 -17.66 -37.06
CA PRO A 113 -24.60 -17.73 -37.85
C PRO A 113 -25.41 -16.42 -37.83
N VAL A 114 -25.31 -15.60 -36.78
CA VAL A 114 -25.97 -14.28 -36.73
C VAL A 114 -25.36 -13.35 -37.78
N ASP A 115 -24.03 -13.32 -37.87
CA ASP A 115 -23.31 -12.49 -38.85
C ASP A 115 -23.55 -12.98 -40.29
N ALA A 116 -23.61 -14.31 -40.48
CA ALA A 116 -23.94 -14.91 -41.77
C ALA A 116 -25.36 -14.54 -42.24
N ARG A 117 -26.35 -14.58 -41.33
CA ARG A 117 -27.74 -14.19 -41.62
C ARG A 117 -27.86 -12.70 -41.93
N ALA A 118 -27.16 -11.85 -41.17
CA ALA A 118 -27.13 -10.40 -41.42
C ALA A 118 -26.53 -10.09 -42.79
N SER A 119 -25.43 -10.74 -43.14
CA SER A 119 -24.78 -10.59 -44.46
C SER A 119 -25.70 -11.03 -45.61
N ALA A 120 -26.41 -12.16 -45.44
CA ALA A 120 -27.36 -12.65 -46.43
C ALA A 120 -28.57 -11.72 -46.61
N ALA A 121 -29.08 -11.14 -45.52
CA ALA A 121 -30.18 -10.17 -45.56
C ALA A 121 -29.77 -8.89 -46.30
N ASN A 122 -28.58 -8.36 -46.02
CA ASN A 122 -28.02 -7.20 -46.72
C ASN A 122 -27.84 -7.47 -48.23
N ALA A 123 -27.31 -8.64 -48.59
CA ALA A 123 -27.14 -9.04 -49.99
C ALA A 123 -28.49 -9.20 -50.73
N LYS A 124 -29.56 -9.59 -50.03
CA LYS A 124 -30.91 -9.65 -50.59
C LYS A 124 -31.50 -8.24 -50.77
N SER A 125 -31.32 -7.36 -49.80
CA SER A 125 -31.81 -5.97 -49.87
C SER A 125 -31.13 -5.17 -50.98
N SER A 126 -29.84 -5.44 -51.27
CA SER A 126 -29.11 -4.79 -52.36
C SER A 126 -29.51 -5.25 -53.76
N ARG A 127 -30.31 -6.32 -53.88
CA ARG A 127 -30.77 -6.86 -55.17
C ARG A 127 -32.20 -6.45 -55.53
N LEU A 128 -32.87 -5.72 -54.64
CA LEU A 128 -34.18 -5.09 -54.85
C LEU A 128 -33.96 -3.62 -55.17
#